data_AF-A0A947JU68-F1
#
_entry.id   AF-A0A947JU68-F1
#
_cell.length_a   1.000
_cell.length_b   1.000
_cell.length_c   1.000
_cell.angle_alpha   90.00
_cell.angle_beta   90.00
_cell.angle_gamma   90.00
#
_symmetry.space_group_name_H-M   'P 1'
#
loop_
_entity.id
_entity.type
_entity.pdbx_description
1 polymer ?
#
loop_
_entity_poly.entity_id
_entity_poly.type
_entity_poly.pdbx_seq_one_letter_code
_entity_poly.pdbx_strand_id
1 'polypeptide(L)'
;MAVTTGFLQDRQKAHAREKLESIKALAGTVAHEMNSPLFVAMGNLELLQDDFEQDSEPYREMEGIKSNLNKLKTLVKRISQLEEVVTRDYDGTSRIVDLDKSFSAL
;
A
#
# COMPACT_ATOMS: atom_id res chain seq x y z
N MET A 1 15.38 40.80 -7.19
CA MET A 1 14.61 39.83 -8.01
C MET A 1 15.10 38.41 -7.77
N ALA A 2 16.38 38.06 -8.01
CA ALA A 2 16.91 36.69 -7.83
C ALA A 2 16.74 36.09 -6.41
N VAL A 3 16.97 36.88 -5.35
CA VAL A 3 16.82 36.42 -3.95
C VAL A 3 15.35 36.09 -3.62
N THR A 4 14.41 36.86 -4.15
CA THR A 4 12.97 36.66 -3.97
C THR A 4 12.50 35.38 -4.67
N THR A 5 13.04 35.09 -5.86
CA THR A 5 12.75 33.86 -6.61
C THR A 5 13.28 32.62 -5.88
N GLY A 6 14.50 32.69 -5.32
CA GLY A 6 15.07 31.61 -4.51
C GLY A 6 14.23 31.29 -3.27
N PHE A 7 13.83 32.31 -2.51
CA PHE A 7 12.98 32.13 -1.33
C PHE A 7 11.62 31.49 -1.66
N LEU A 8 10.98 31.91 -2.76
CA LEU A 8 9.71 31.32 -3.20
C LEU A 8 9.88 29.85 -3.59
N GLN A 9 10.98 29.51 -4.28
CA GLN A 9 11.27 28.14 -4.69
C GLN A 9 11.56 27.23 -3.48
N ASP A 10 12.30 27.71 -2.49
CA ASP A 10 12.58 26.97 -1.26
C ASP A 10 11.32 26.72 -0.44
N ARG A 11 10.42 27.71 -0.36
CA ARG A 11 9.11 27.53 0.29
C ARG A 11 8.24 26.50 -0.42
N GLN A 12 8.22 26.49 -1.75
CA GLN A 12 7.47 25.49 -2.52
C GLN A 12 8.01 24.08 -2.29
N LYS A 13 9.34 23.91 -2.29
CA LYS A 13 9.99 22.63 -1.98
C LYS A 13 9.69 22.17 -0.56
N ALA A 14 9.76 23.07 0.42
CA ALA A 14 9.44 22.76 1.81
C ALA A 14 7.98 22.29 1.96
N HIS A 15 7.03 23.01 1.36
CA HIS A 15 5.62 22.66 1.39
C HIS A 15 5.33 21.32 0.67
N ALA A 16 5.96 21.08 -0.49
CA ALA A 16 5.83 19.80 -1.19
C ALA A 16 6.36 18.63 -0.35
N ARG A 17 7.49 18.83 0.33
CA ARG A 17 8.08 17.84 1.25
C ARG A 17 7.16 17.56 2.44
N GLU A 18 6.65 18.59 3.10
CA GLU A 18 5.74 18.43 4.24
C GLU A 18 4.46 17.66 3.86
N LYS A 19 3.90 17.96 2.67
CA LYS A 19 2.76 17.22 2.13
C LYS A 19 3.10 15.74 1.88
N LEU A 20 4.26 15.47 1.31
CA LEU A 20 4.72 14.10 1.05
C LEU A 20 4.93 13.32 2.36
N GLU A 21 5.60 13.91 3.36
CA GLU A 21 5.79 13.27 4.67
C GLU A 21 4.45 12.98 5.36
N SER A 22 3.48 13.89 5.26
CA SER A 22 2.13 13.67 5.79
C SER A 22 1.42 12.48 5.12
N ILE A 23 1.55 12.34 3.79
CA ILE A 23 0.99 11.21 3.04
C ILE A 23 1.69 9.90 3.40
N LYS A 24 3.03 9.92 3.54
CA LYS A 24 3.81 8.75 3.97
C LYS A 24 3.42 8.30 5.38
N ALA A 25 3.23 9.23 6.30
CA ALA A 25 2.77 8.94 7.65
C ALA A 25 1.39 8.25 7.62
N LEU A 26 0.43 8.81 6.87
CA LEU A 26 -0.90 8.20 6.71
C LEU A 26 -0.81 6.80 6.09
N ALA A 27 -0.01 6.63 5.03
CA ALA A 27 0.17 5.35 4.37
C ALA A 27 0.79 4.29 5.30
N GLY A 28 1.76 4.70 6.12
CA GLY A 28 2.36 3.86 7.16
C GLY A 28 1.34 3.43 8.22
N THR A 29 0.51 4.35 8.71
CA THR A 29 -0.57 4.05 9.66
C THR A 29 -1.59 3.08 9.08
N VAL A 30 -2.11 3.37 7.89
CA VAL A 30 -3.08 2.49 7.20
C VAL A 30 -2.47 1.09 6.99
N ALA A 31 -1.21 1.01 6.55
CA ALA A 31 -0.57 -0.28 6.33
C ALA A 31 -0.38 -1.07 7.64
N HIS A 32 0.00 -0.40 8.73
CA HIS A 32 0.11 -1.02 10.04
C HIS A 32 -1.24 -1.58 10.52
N GLU A 33 -2.31 -0.79 10.41
CA GLU A 33 -3.65 -1.19 10.81
C GLU A 33 -4.22 -2.31 9.93
N MET A 34 -3.89 -2.36 8.64
CA MET A 34 -4.31 -3.44 7.73
C MET A 34 -3.54 -4.74 7.95
N ASN A 35 -2.26 -4.67 8.35
CA ASN A 35 -1.45 -5.87 8.56
C ASN A 35 -1.97 -6.74 9.73
N SER A 36 -2.51 -6.12 10.78
CA SER A 36 -3.07 -6.85 11.94
C SER A 36 -4.24 -7.80 11.58
N PRO A 37 -5.34 -7.33 10.98
CA PRO A 37 -6.43 -8.21 10.56
C PRO A 37 -6.02 -9.18 9.44
N LEU A 38 -5.09 -8.80 8.54
CA LEU A 38 -4.55 -9.73 7.55
C LEU A 38 -3.79 -10.89 8.20
N PHE A 39 -3.00 -10.62 9.24
CA PHE A 39 -2.28 -11.65 9.98
C PHE A 39 -3.25 -12.60 10.69
N VAL A 40 -4.28 -12.07 11.36
CA VAL A 40 -5.33 -12.87 12.01
C VAL A 40 -6.09 -13.73 10.99
N ALA A 41 -6.49 -13.14 9.85
CA ALA A 41 -7.21 -13.86 8.79
C ALA A 41 -6.36 -15.00 8.20
N MET A 42 -5.07 -14.75 7.96
CA MET A 42 -4.15 -15.78 7.47
C MET A 42 -3.97 -16.91 8.49
N GLY A 43 -3.75 -16.58 9.76
CA GLY A 43 -3.59 -17.59 10.81
C GLY A 43 -4.84 -18.45 11.00
N ASN A 44 -6.03 -17.83 11.00
CA ASN A 44 -7.29 -18.58 11.09
C ASN A 44 -7.50 -19.50 9.87
N LEU A 45 -7.12 -19.05 8.67
CA LEU A 45 -7.20 -19.86 7.46
C LEU A 45 -6.25 -21.06 7.53
N GLU A 46 -5.02 -20.86 8.01
CA GLU A 46 -4.04 -21.94 8.19
C GLU A 46 -4.52 -22.98 9.20
N LEU A 47 -5.05 -22.53 10.35
CA LEU A 47 -5.62 -23.45 11.34
C LEU A 47 -6.83 -24.23 10.80
N LEU A 48 -7.70 -23.58 10.04
CA LEU A 48 -8.84 -24.25 9.41
C LEU A 48 -8.38 -25.23 8.33
N GLN A 49 -7.31 -24.91 7.62
CA GLN A 49 -6.75 -25.76 6.56
C GLN A 49 -6.17 -27.06 7.09
N ASP A 50 -5.65 -27.06 8.32
CA ASP A 50 -5.11 -28.26 8.99
C ASP A 50 -6.19 -29.33 9.29
N ASP A 51 -7.47 -28.96 9.28
CA ASP A 51 -8.60 -29.89 9.49
C ASP A 51 -8.98 -30.71 8.24
N PHE A 52 -8.35 -30.44 7.09
CA PHE A 52 -8.72 -31.05 5.81
C PHE A 52 -7.54 -31.75 5.11
N GLU A 53 -7.84 -32.85 4.39
CA GLU A 53 -6.85 -33.52 3.54
C GLU A 53 -6.39 -32.61 2.39
N GLN A 54 -5.11 -32.66 2.03
CA GLN A 54 -4.51 -31.77 1.01
C GLN A 54 -5.16 -31.88 -0.38
N ASP A 55 -5.66 -33.06 -0.73
CA ASP A 55 -6.33 -33.32 -2.00
C ASP A 55 -7.85 -33.08 -1.95
N SER A 56 -8.37 -32.63 -0.82
CA SER A 56 -9.79 -32.29 -0.68
C SER A 56 -10.14 -30.99 -1.41
N GLU A 57 -11.39 -30.87 -1.84
CA GLU A 57 -11.90 -29.63 -2.44
C GLU A 57 -11.81 -28.43 -1.49
N PRO A 58 -12.21 -28.51 -0.21
CA PRO A 58 -12.04 -27.41 0.74
C PRO A 58 -10.59 -26.94 0.90
N TYR A 59 -9.62 -27.87 0.92
CA TYR A 59 -8.20 -27.51 1.00
C TYR A 59 -7.76 -26.67 -0.19
N ARG A 60 -8.17 -27.05 -1.42
CA ARG A 60 -7.86 -26.27 -2.64
C ARG A 60 -8.52 -24.90 -2.65
N GLU A 61 -9.76 -24.80 -2.16
CA GLU A 61 -10.43 -23.50 -2.01
C GLU A 61 -9.68 -22.60 -1.03
N MET A 62 -9.25 -23.14 0.11
CA MET A 62 -8.45 -22.41 1.11
C MET A 62 -7.09 -21.96 0.57
N GLU A 63 -6.42 -22.76 -0.27
CA GLU A 63 -5.21 -22.31 -1.00
C GLU A 63 -5.51 -21.09 -1.90
N GLY A 64 -6.66 -21.07 -2.55
CA GLY A 64 -7.14 -19.92 -3.32
C GLY A 64 -7.33 -18.66 -2.45
N ILE A 65 -7.91 -18.81 -1.26
CA ILE A 65 -8.07 -17.71 -0.29
C ILE A 65 -6.69 -17.24 0.19
N LYS A 66 -5.81 -18.16 0.56
CA LYS A 66 -4.43 -17.91 1.02
C LYS A 66 -3.64 -17.10 -0.01
N SER A 67 -3.74 -17.47 -1.28
CA SER A 67 -3.14 -16.74 -2.40
C SER A 67 -3.63 -15.30 -2.48
N ASN A 68 -4.94 -15.06 -2.33
CA ASN A 68 -5.50 -13.70 -2.34
C ASN A 68 -5.11 -12.88 -1.12
N LEU A 69 -5.08 -13.46 0.08
CA LEU A 69 -4.57 -12.79 1.27
C LEU A 69 -3.09 -12.40 1.14
N ASN A 70 -2.26 -13.23 0.48
CA ASN A 70 -0.87 -12.91 0.17
C ASN A 70 -0.74 -11.75 -0.84
N LYS A 71 -1.63 -11.68 -1.84
CA LYS A 71 -1.68 -10.51 -2.75
C LYS A 71 -2.04 -9.24 -1.99
N LEU A 72 -3.01 -9.29 -1.07
CA LEU A 72 -3.37 -8.16 -0.21
C LEU A 72 -2.19 -7.72 0.66
N LYS A 73 -1.50 -8.66 1.31
CA LYS A 73 -0.28 -8.38 2.08
C LYS A 73 0.78 -7.65 1.24
N THR A 74 0.95 -8.07 -0.02
CA THR A 74 1.87 -7.42 -0.96
C THR A 74 1.44 -5.99 -1.26
N LEU A 75 0.16 -5.75 -1.52
CA LEU A 75 -0.38 -4.41 -1.76
C LEU A 75 -0.23 -3.49 -0.54
N VAL A 76 -0.51 -4.00 0.66
CA VAL A 76 -0.34 -3.26 1.92
C VAL A 76 1.12 -2.88 2.14
N LYS A 77 2.05 -3.81 1.89
CA LYS A 77 3.50 -3.52 1.95
C LYS A 77 3.87 -2.41 0.98
N ARG A 78 3.36 -2.47 -0.25
CA ARG A 78 3.57 -1.40 -1.24
C ARG A 78 3.07 -0.06 -0.70
N ILE A 79 1.85 0.03 -0.16
CA ILE A 79 1.33 1.28 0.44
C ILE A 79 2.30 1.83 1.50
N SER A 80 2.87 0.99 2.37
CA SER A 80 3.83 1.43 3.40
C SER A 80 5.16 1.96 2.87
N GLN A 81 5.54 1.60 1.64
CA GLN A 81 6.82 1.92 1.02
C GLN A 81 6.71 3.08 0.02
N LEU A 82 5.63 3.87 0.09
CA LEU A 82 5.41 4.99 -0.81
C LEU A 82 6.57 5.99 -0.72
N GLU A 83 7.23 6.27 -1.85
CA GLU A 83 8.38 7.19 -1.89
C GLU A 83 8.01 8.55 -2.47
N GLU A 84 7.15 8.55 -3.49
CA GLU A 84 6.58 9.72 -4.13
C GLU A 84 5.07 9.55 -4.35
N VAL A 85 4.37 10.61 -4.74
CA VAL A 85 2.92 10.56 -5.00
C VAL A 85 2.69 10.83 -6.47
N VAL A 86 2.69 9.77 -7.27
CA VAL A 86 2.25 9.82 -8.66
C VAL A 86 0.76 9.51 -8.68
N THR A 87 -0.03 10.30 -9.42
CA THR A 87 -1.47 10.07 -9.54
C THR A 87 -1.87 9.83 -10.98
N ARG A 88 -2.78 8.88 -11.18
CA ARG A 88 -3.40 8.59 -12.47
C ARG A 88 -4.88 8.90 -12.43
N ASP A 89 -5.43 9.17 -13.60
CA ASP A 89 -6.87 9.26 -13.80
C ASP A 89 -7.51 7.89 -13.53
N TYR A 90 -8.60 7.87 -12.78
CA TYR A 90 -9.34 6.66 -12.44
C TYR A 90 -10.64 6.53 -13.22
N ASP A 91 -11.41 7.62 -13.34
CA ASP A 91 -12.76 7.65 -13.92
C ASP A 91 -13.13 9.00 -14.58
N GLY A 92 -12.15 9.85 -14.87
CA GLY A 92 -12.32 11.20 -15.42
C GLY A 92 -12.74 12.27 -14.40
N THR A 93 -13.10 11.87 -13.17
CA THR A 93 -13.53 12.79 -12.10
C THR A 93 -12.64 12.72 -10.87
N SER A 94 -12.00 11.58 -10.66
CA SER A 94 -11.13 11.31 -9.52
C SER A 94 -9.74 10.88 -9.97
N ARG A 95 -8.76 11.16 -9.10
CA ARG A 95 -7.37 10.70 -9.27
C ARG A 95 -7.02 9.78 -8.13
N ILE A 96 -6.36 8.68 -8.44
CA ILE A 96 -5.84 7.75 -7.45
C ILE A 96 -4.32 7.71 -7.50
N VAL A 97 -3.70 7.29 -6.40
CA VAL A 97 -2.27 7.03 -6.37
C VAL A 97 -1.97 5.88 -7.33
N ASP A 98 -1.06 6.14 -8.26
CA ASP A 98 -0.46 5.13 -9.11
C ASP A 98 0.64 4.45 -8.30
N LEU A 99 0.28 3.38 -7.59
CA LEU A 99 1.23 2.65 -6.75
C LEU A 99 2.42 2.17 -7.58
N ASP A 100 2.25 1.69 -8.81
CA ASP A 100 3.37 1.17 -9.62
C ASP A 100 4.41 2.25 -9.91
N LYS A 101 3.97 3.47 -10.19
CA LYS A 101 4.87 4.60 -10.44
C LYS A 101 5.34 5.33 -9.20
N SER A 102 4.79 5.02 -8.02
CA SER A 102 5.09 5.72 -6.77
C SER A 102 6.22 5.06 -5.95
N PHE A 103 6.84 4.01 -6.51
CA PHE A 103 8.08 3.40 -6.04
C PHE A 103 9.21 3.80 -6.97
N SER A 104 10.38 4.16 -6.43
CA SER A 104 11.58 4.20 -7.27
C SER A 104 11.84 2.78 -7.78
N ALA A 105 11.85 2.60 -9.09
CA ALA A 105 12.47 1.43 -9.70
C ALA A 105 13.94 1.41 -9.23
N LEU A 106 14.33 0.32 -8.55
CA LEU A 106 15.75 -0.02 -8.42
C LEU A 106 16.37 -0.23 -9.80
#